data_AF-A0A0E2HDP5-F1
#
_entry.id   AF-A0A0E2HDP5-F1
#
_cell.length_a   1.000
_cell.length_b   1.000
_cell.length_c   1.000
_cell.angle_alpha   90.00
_cell.angle_beta   90.00
_cell.angle_gamma   90.00
#
_symmetry.space_group_name_H-M   'P 1'
#
loop_
_entity.id
_entity.type
_entity.pdbx_description
1 polymer ?
#
loop_
_entity_poly.entity_id
_entity_poly.type
_entity_poly.pdbx_seq_one_letter_code
_entity_poly.pdbx_strand_id
1 'polypeptide(L)'
;MAVNSDSFDKLPAEYQKILKEQAKAAAKYSFDTIASDNETATKTLKEAGVEFDENPDIQSFKNKLGGGEYYARYANQPWFNQEILDEILAK
;
A
#
# COMPACT_ATOMS: atom_id res chain seq x y z
N MET A 1 -8.56 3.71 5.24
CA MET A 1 -9.93 3.64 5.80
C MET A 1 -10.73 4.81 5.26
N ALA A 2 -12.02 4.59 5.00
CA ALA A 2 -12.92 5.63 4.52
C ALA A 2 -14.09 5.80 5.49
N VAL A 3 -14.66 7.00 5.55
CA VAL A 3 -15.85 7.34 6.34
C VAL A 3 -16.76 8.22 5.49
N ASN A 4 -18.07 8.09 5.67
CA ASN A 4 -19.03 8.99 5.02
C ASN A 4 -18.86 10.41 5.55
N SER A 5 -18.68 11.39 4.64
CA SER A 5 -18.45 12.80 4.99
C SER A 5 -19.58 13.37 5.83
N ASP A 6 -20.84 13.16 5.41
CA ASP A 6 -22.00 13.78 6.06
C ASP A 6 -22.18 13.31 7.51
N SER A 7 -21.80 12.06 7.77
CA SER A 7 -21.82 11.48 9.12
C SER A 7 -20.63 11.95 9.95
N PHE A 8 -19.46 12.07 9.34
CA PHE A 8 -18.25 12.55 10.00
C PHE A 8 -18.36 14.02 10.40
N ASP A 9 -18.89 14.86 9.51
CA ASP A 9 -18.99 16.31 9.70
C ASP A 9 -20.03 16.69 10.78
N LYS A 10 -21.00 15.81 11.04
CA LYS A 10 -21.96 15.97 12.15
C LYS A 10 -21.34 15.73 13.52
N LEU A 11 -20.17 15.09 13.59
CA LEU A 11 -19.50 14.84 14.86
C LEU A 11 -18.85 16.14 15.38
N PRO A 12 -18.88 16.39 16.69
CA PRO A 12 -18.04 17.40 17.32
C PRO A 12 -16.57 17.25 16.92
N ALA A 13 -15.86 18.37 16.81
CA ALA A 13 -14.46 18.41 16.34
C ALA A 13 -13.52 17.51 17.16
N GLU A 14 -13.78 17.36 18.46
CA GLU A 14 -13.04 16.44 19.32
C GLU A 14 -13.16 14.98 18.85
N TYR A 15 -14.37 14.52 18.55
CA TYR A 15 -14.59 13.15 18.07
C TYR A 15 -14.05 12.95 16.65
N GLN A 16 -14.13 13.95 15.78
CA GLN A 16 -13.48 13.91 14.47
C GLN A 16 -11.96 13.70 14.61
N LYS A 17 -11.32 14.42 15.55
CA LYS A 17 -9.89 14.29 15.84
C LYS A 17 -9.57 12.91 16.39
N ILE A 18 -10.32 12.44 17.39
CA ILE A 18 -10.14 11.10 17.98
C ILE A 18 -10.23 10.02 16.90
N LEU A 19 -11.26 10.07 16.04
CA LEU A 19 -11.42 9.09 14.97
C LEU A 19 -10.26 9.12 13.98
N LYS A 20 -9.76 10.30 13.59
CA LYS A 20 -8.59 10.43 12.70
C LYS A 20 -7.32 9.86 13.35
N GLU A 21 -7.10 10.10 14.63
CA GLU A 21 -5.93 9.61 15.35
C GLU A 21 -5.97 8.09 15.56
N GLN A 22 -7.10 7.56 16.01
CA GLN A 22 -7.30 6.13 16.16
C GLN A 22 -7.26 5.41 14.81
N ALA A 23 -7.72 6.05 13.74
CA ALA A 23 -7.59 5.50 12.40
C ALA A 23 -6.13 5.30 11.98
N LYS A 24 -5.26 6.28 12.27
CA LYS A 24 -3.82 6.18 12.01
C LYS A 24 -3.16 5.12 12.90
N ALA A 25 -3.53 5.07 14.18
CA ALA A 25 -2.99 4.08 15.12
C ALA A 25 -3.36 2.65 14.71
N ALA A 26 -4.63 2.41 14.36
CA ALA A 26 -5.10 1.12 13.87
C ALA A 26 -4.40 0.73 12.55
N ALA A 27 -4.26 1.67 11.60
CA ALA A 27 -3.54 1.40 10.36
C ALA A 27 -2.08 1.00 10.62
N LYS A 28 -1.38 1.72 11.51
CA LYS A 28 0.00 1.37 11.89
C LYS A 28 0.05 -0.03 12.51
N TYR A 29 -0.81 -0.31 13.49
CA TYR A 29 -0.88 -1.63 14.12
C TYR A 29 -1.12 -2.74 13.08
N SER A 30 -2.05 -2.56 12.15
CA SER A 30 -2.30 -3.54 11.08
C SER A 30 -1.06 -3.78 10.21
N PHE A 31 -0.33 -2.73 9.80
CA PHE A 31 0.88 -2.91 9.00
C PHE A 31 2.03 -3.56 9.78
N ASP A 32 2.21 -3.21 11.05
CA ASP A 32 3.22 -3.84 11.93
C ASP A 32 2.91 -5.34 12.11
N THR A 33 1.64 -5.70 12.34
CA THR A 33 1.20 -7.09 12.46
C THR A 33 1.41 -7.85 11.16
N ILE A 34 1.04 -7.28 10.01
CA ILE A 34 1.27 -7.91 8.69
C ILE A 34 2.77 -8.17 8.46
N ALA A 35 3.64 -7.23 8.85
CA ALA A 35 5.08 -7.43 8.73
C ALA A 35 5.55 -8.63 9.58
N SER A 36 5.12 -8.71 10.84
CA SER A 36 5.42 -9.84 11.73
C SER A 36 4.84 -11.17 11.22
N ASP A 37 3.63 -11.14 10.67
CA ASP A 37 2.97 -12.32 10.11
C ASP A 37 3.71 -12.81 8.86
N ASN A 38 4.22 -11.90 8.02
CA ASN A 38 5.01 -12.27 6.84
C ASN A 38 6.31 -12.98 7.22
N GLU A 39 7.01 -12.53 8.27
CA GLU A 39 8.20 -13.21 8.80
C GLU A 39 7.85 -14.62 9.29
N THR A 40 6.78 -14.73 10.07
CA THR A 40 6.30 -16.01 10.62
C THR A 40 5.88 -16.98 9.52
N ALA A 41 5.08 -16.52 8.55
CA ALA A 41 4.62 -17.31 7.42
C ALA A 41 5.79 -17.78 6.56
N THR A 42 6.76 -16.90 6.27
CA THR A 42 7.97 -17.27 5.51
C THR A 42 8.74 -18.37 6.23
N LYS A 43 8.91 -18.26 7.56
CA LYS A 43 9.56 -19.30 8.36
C LYS A 43 8.80 -20.62 8.31
N THR A 44 7.50 -20.62 8.52
CA THR A 44 6.66 -21.83 8.47
C THR A 44 6.75 -22.51 7.10
N LEU A 45 6.74 -21.74 6.01
CA LEU A 45 6.87 -22.28 4.66
C LEU A 45 8.26 -22.88 4.42
N LYS A 46 9.34 -22.21 4.86
CA LYS A 46 10.70 -22.76 4.81
C LYS A 46 10.82 -24.07 5.59
N GLU A 47 10.26 -24.15 6.79
CA GLU A 47 10.23 -25.37 7.61
C GLU A 47 9.44 -26.51 6.95
N ALA A 48 8.41 -26.18 6.17
CA ALA A 48 7.66 -27.14 5.35
C ALA A 48 8.38 -27.55 4.05
N GLY A 49 9.60 -27.05 3.81
CA GLY A 49 10.42 -27.39 2.65
C GLY A 49 10.25 -26.48 1.43
N VAL A 50 9.59 -25.33 1.57
CA VAL A 50 9.51 -24.32 0.49
C VAL A 50 10.83 -23.57 0.38
N GLU A 51 11.39 -23.56 -0.83
CA GLU A 51 12.55 -22.73 -1.17
C GLU A 51 12.09 -21.36 -1.68
N PHE A 52 12.68 -20.30 -1.12
CA PHE A 52 12.41 -18.92 -1.54
C PHE A 52 13.64 -18.36 -2.26
N ASP A 53 13.40 -17.77 -3.43
CA ASP A 53 14.38 -16.85 -4.01
C ASP A 53 14.29 -15.51 -3.27
N GLU A 54 15.31 -15.22 -2.46
CA GLU A 54 15.38 -13.96 -1.70
C GLU A 54 15.88 -12.78 -2.55
N ASN A 55 16.39 -13.04 -3.75
CA ASN A 55 16.92 -12.01 -4.65
C ASN A 55 16.38 -12.20 -6.09
N PRO A 56 15.06 -12.19 -6.28
CA PRO A 56 14.50 -12.33 -7.61
C PRO A 56 14.90 -11.14 -8.48
N ASP A 57 15.09 -11.36 -9.78
CA ASP A 57 15.34 -10.30 -10.75
C ASP A 57 14.08 -9.46 -11.01
N ILE A 58 13.71 -8.63 -10.04
CA ILE A 58 12.51 -7.77 -10.09
C ILE A 58 12.55 -6.84 -11.31
N GLN A 59 13.75 -6.44 -11.75
CA GLN A 59 13.88 -5.47 -12.83
C GLN A 59 13.48 -6.06 -14.19
N SER A 60 13.79 -7.32 -14.48
CA SER A 60 13.31 -7.94 -15.73
C SER A 60 11.78 -8.06 -15.77
N PHE A 61 11.12 -8.32 -14.65
CA PHE A 61 9.65 -8.29 -14.58
C PHE A 61 9.11 -6.88 -14.86
N LYS A 62 9.68 -5.85 -14.22
CA LYS A 62 9.30 -4.45 -14.48
C LYS A 62 9.49 -4.09 -15.97
N ASN A 63 10.62 -4.46 -16.56
CA ASN A 63 10.92 -4.20 -17.97
C ASN A 63 9.93 -4.91 -18.90
N LYS A 64 9.60 -6.19 -18.64
CA LYS A 64 8.60 -6.94 -19.42
C LYS A 64 7.20 -6.33 -19.36
N LEU A 65 6.86 -5.66 -18.27
CA LEU A 65 5.59 -4.95 -18.15
C LEU A 65 5.58 -3.63 -18.93
N GLY A 66 6.75 -3.08 -19.30
CA GLY A 66 6.86 -1.78 -19.99
C GLY A 66 7.78 -0.78 -19.27
N GLY A 67 8.46 -1.21 -18.20
CA GLY A 67 9.43 -0.39 -17.48
C GLY A 67 8.85 0.92 -16.97
N GLY A 68 9.59 2.01 -17.14
CA GLY A 68 9.14 3.36 -16.77
C GLY A 68 7.92 3.86 -17.56
N GLU A 69 7.66 3.29 -18.73
CA GLU A 69 6.52 3.68 -19.57
C GLU A 69 5.24 2.91 -19.24
N TYR A 70 5.29 1.95 -18.30
CA TYR A 70 4.13 1.11 -17.97
C TYR A 70 2.86 1.92 -17.70
N TYR A 71 2.99 3.06 -17.02
CA TYR A 71 1.86 3.90 -16.66
C TYR A 71 1.39 4.83 -17.78
N ALA A 72 2.16 5.04 -18.85
CA ALA A 72 1.77 5.88 -19.99
C ALA A 72 0.48 5.38 -20.67
N ARG A 73 0.18 4.09 -20.54
CA ARG A 73 -1.10 3.50 -20.99
C ARG A 73 -2.34 4.12 -20.37
N TYR A 74 -2.19 4.79 -19.22
CA TYR A 74 -3.27 5.44 -18.49
C TYR A 74 -3.34 6.94 -18.77
N ALA A 75 -2.43 7.52 -19.57
CA ALA A 75 -2.32 8.97 -19.79
C ALA A 75 -3.64 9.64 -20.24
N ASN A 76 -4.46 8.92 -21.00
CA ASN A 76 -5.74 9.42 -21.52
C ASN A 76 -6.94 9.09 -20.60
N GLN A 77 -6.71 8.51 -19.43
CA GLN A 77 -7.78 8.17 -18.50
C GLN A 77 -8.17 9.39 -17.67
N PRO A 78 -9.47 9.64 -17.45
CA PRO A 78 -9.94 10.86 -16.78
C PRO A 78 -9.53 10.93 -15.29
N TRP A 79 -9.14 9.80 -14.70
CA TRP A 79 -8.67 9.69 -13.32
C TRP A 79 -7.14 9.70 -13.19
N PHE A 80 -6.42 9.64 -14.31
CA PHE A 80 -4.96 9.59 -14.28
C PHE A 80 -4.38 10.98 -14.04
N ASN A 81 -3.40 11.06 -13.14
CA ASN A 81 -2.68 12.28 -12.83
C ASN A 81 -1.18 11.96 -12.80
N GLN A 82 -0.44 12.59 -13.70
CA GLN A 82 1.00 12.39 -13.84
C GLN A 82 1.78 12.90 -12.63
N GLU A 83 1.39 14.03 -12.05
CA GLU A 83 2.07 14.61 -10.89
C GLU A 83 1.97 13.68 -9.68
N ILE A 84 0.80 13.08 -9.43
CA ILE A 84 0.61 12.10 -8.35
C ILE A 84 1.46 10.85 -8.60
N LEU A 85 1.55 10.39 -9.85
CA LEU A 85 2.41 9.25 -10.19
C LEU A 85 3.88 9.56 -9.91
N ASP A 86 4.35 10.73 -10.34
CA ASP A 86 5.73 11.17 -10.15
C ASP A 86 6.07 11.26 -8.64
N GLU A 87 5.16 11.79 -7.82
CA GLU A 87 5.31 11.83 -6.35
C GLU A 87 5.39 10.44 -5.71
N ILE A 88 4.65 9.45 -6.23
CA ILE A 88 4.69 8.08 -5.74
C ILE A 88 6.00 7.39 -6.13
N LEU A 89 6.48 7.62 -7.35
CA LEU A 89 7.70 6.99 -7.88
C LEU A 89 9.00 7.63 -7.37
N ALA A 90 8.95 8.86 -6.87
CA ALA A 90 10.11 9.54 -6.29
C ALA A 90 10.50 9.04 -4.87
N LYS A 91 9.70 8.14 -4.29
CA LYS A 91 9.94 7.51 -2.97
C LYS A 91 10.64 6.16 -3.11
#